data_AF-A0A1F7NRF8-F1
#
_entry.id   AF-A0A1F7NRF8-F1
#
_cell.length_a   1.000
_cell.length_b   1.000
_cell.length_c   1.000
_cell.angle_alpha   90.00
_cell.angle_beta   90.00
_cell.angle_gamma   90.00
#
_symmetry.space_group_name_H-M   'P 1'
#
loop_
_entity.id
_entity.type
_entity.pdbx_description
1 polymer ?
#
loop_
_entity_poly.entity_id
_entity_poly.type
_entity_poly.pdbx_seq_one_letter_code
_entity_poly.pdbx_strand_id
1 'polypeptide(L)'
;MRTLLTTVLALLAVLGVSPVDAQTPGVTDVEILLGGSNSFSGPLAFTGEQMTKFGVDLYFRVVNDGGGIHGRKVRTIYYDDGYKPQEAVANTRKLVEQDRVFALIVPQGSPPVVATLGYVETQRVPMLFPYQSSPVTRGKKYVFQGMTVSDRSSRMMVDHLAGQRKHKRFAAIYQDDEYGKSFLTAFEKDLGRHGLALLAAESVKRGVTDVSAQIAKLQAAKPEVLFLVLVPGPAAQALKERQKIGWKDVLMVSTGPLTDERYLALAGDAAEGVEGLSLWPDPVTSDLPGVKRYREHMAKYFPKNEPNRYSIAGYFAGILFTAAAQRAGRTLTRDSLIASLEGLKGFDSGILPPLTMAPDHETQKQGFWVRVEKGRFTQVTDWLKSE
;
A
#
# COMPACT_ATOMS: atom_id res chain seq x y z
N MET A 1 -59.38 65.98 22.04
CA MET A 1 -59.04 65.09 23.17
C MET A 1 -59.12 63.65 22.65
N ARG A 2 -58.02 62.90 22.72
CA ARG A 2 -57.84 61.45 22.50
C ARG A 2 -57.92 60.89 21.07
N THR A 3 -56.73 60.89 20.44
CA THR A 3 -56.31 60.03 19.34
C THR A 3 -56.21 58.57 19.81
N LEU A 4 -56.88 57.62 19.15
CA LEU A 4 -56.64 56.18 19.31
C LEU A 4 -55.55 55.75 18.33
N LEU A 5 -54.41 55.28 18.84
CA LEU A 5 -53.41 54.55 18.06
C LEU A 5 -53.64 53.05 18.25
N THR A 6 -53.99 52.36 17.18
CA THR A 6 -54.08 50.90 17.09
C THR A 6 -52.70 50.35 16.75
N THR A 7 -52.05 49.69 17.70
CA THR A 7 -50.75 49.04 17.50
C THR A 7 -50.98 47.67 16.82
N VAL A 8 -50.63 47.56 15.55
CA VAL A 8 -50.57 46.27 14.83
C VAL A 8 -49.23 45.60 15.15
N LEU A 9 -49.27 44.53 15.94
CA LEU A 9 -48.11 43.66 16.19
C LEU A 9 -47.88 42.80 14.93
N ALA A 10 -46.85 43.10 14.15
CA ALA A 10 -46.39 42.26 13.06
C ALA A 10 -45.62 41.06 13.64
N LEU A 11 -46.24 39.88 13.61
CA LEU A 11 -45.59 38.61 13.97
C LEU A 11 -44.64 38.21 12.83
N LEU A 12 -43.35 38.53 12.96
CA LEU A 12 -42.31 38.00 12.08
C LEU A 12 -42.13 36.51 12.36
N ALA A 13 -42.73 35.67 11.51
CA ALA A 13 -42.42 34.25 11.45
C ALA A 13 -40.97 34.11 10.99
N VAL A 14 -40.07 33.82 11.94
CA VAL A 14 -38.72 33.35 11.65
C VAL A 14 -38.88 31.97 11.03
N LEU A 15 -38.88 31.90 9.70
CA LEU A 15 -38.66 30.66 8.97
C LEU A 15 -37.30 30.14 9.39
N GLY A 16 -37.30 29.18 10.33
CA GLY A 16 -36.12 28.44 10.72
C GLY A 16 -35.56 27.76 9.47
N VAL A 17 -34.49 28.33 8.93
CA VAL A 17 -33.61 27.62 8.01
C VAL A 17 -33.00 26.50 8.84
N SER A 18 -33.58 25.30 8.76
CA SER A 18 -32.91 24.09 9.23
C SER A 18 -31.50 24.11 8.63
N PRO A 19 -30.43 23.91 9.41
CA PRO A 19 -29.11 23.77 8.84
C PRO A 19 -29.21 22.68 7.77
N VAL A 20 -28.94 23.05 6.52
CA VAL A 20 -28.74 22.09 5.45
C VAL A 20 -27.63 21.19 5.96
N ASP A 21 -28.01 19.99 6.38
CA ASP A 21 -27.10 18.98 6.90
C ASP A 21 -26.06 18.79 5.80
N ALA A 22 -24.83 19.25 6.05
CA ALA A 22 -23.78 19.25 5.06
C ALA A 22 -23.44 17.78 4.80
N GLN A 23 -24.13 17.17 3.83
CA GLN A 23 -23.97 15.76 3.50
C GLN A 23 -22.49 15.48 3.29
N THR A 24 -21.96 14.57 4.11
CA THR A 24 -20.56 14.15 4.00
C THR A 24 -20.33 13.62 2.58
N PRO A 25 -19.36 14.17 1.82
CA PRO A 25 -19.11 13.72 0.45
C PRO A 25 -18.98 12.21 0.37
N GLY A 26 -19.67 11.59 -0.59
CA GLY A 26 -19.61 10.15 -0.82
C GLY A 26 -20.33 9.30 0.23
N VAL A 27 -21.09 9.90 1.15
CA VAL A 27 -21.94 9.17 2.10
C VAL A 27 -23.39 9.58 1.89
N THR A 28 -24.23 8.60 1.60
CA THR A 28 -25.69 8.75 1.47
C THR A 28 -26.40 7.81 2.45
N ASP A 29 -27.73 7.77 2.45
CA ASP A 29 -28.48 6.83 3.29
C ASP A 29 -28.28 5.36 2.87
N VAL A 30 -27.84 5.10 1.65
CA VAL A 30 -27.74 3.75 1.07
C VAL A 30 -26.33 3.37 0.63
N GLU A 31 -25.40 4.32 0.52
CA GLU A 31 -24.08 4.08 -0.06
C GLU A 31 -22.96 4.85 0.66
N ILE A 32 -21.78 4.21 0.74
CA ILE A 32 -20.49 4.86 0.98
C ILE A 32 -19.62 4.66 -0.27
N LEU A 33 -19.22 5.75 -0.91
CA LEU A 33 -18.43 5.77 -2.13
C LEU A 33 -16.96 6.01 -1.84
N LEU A 34 -16.10 5.08 -2.24
CA LEU A 34 -14.65 5.19 -2.19
C LEU A 34 -14.05 5.28 -3.59
N GLY A 35 -12.88 5.91 -3.70
CA GLY A 35 -12.16 6.09 -4.96
C GLY A 35 -10.74 5.56 -4.93
N GLY A 36 -10.11 5.32 -6.07
CA GLY A 36 -8.67 5.06 -6.13
C GLY A 36 -8.06 5.38 -7.49
N SER A 37 -6.83 5.90 -7.48
CA SER A 37 -5.97 5.94 -8.67
C SER A 37 -4.98 4.80 -8.56
N ASN A 38 -5.04 3.88 -9.52
CA ASN A 38 -4.28 2.65 -9.51
C ASN A 38 -3.73 2.36 -10.90
N SER A 39 -2.70 1.51 -10.97
CA SER A 39 -2.15 1.11 -12.26
C SER A 39 -2.89 -0.13 -12.76
N PHE A 40 -3.76 0.04 -13.75
CA PHE A 40 -4.41 -1.05 -14.51
C PHE A 40 -3.74 -1.31 -15.85
N SER A 41 -2.86 -0.39 -16.27
CA SER A 41 -1.91 -0.57 -17.35
C SER A 41 -0.46 -0.39 -16.87
N GLY A 42 0.49 -0.66 -17.76
CA GLY A 42 1.91 -0.49 -17.47
C GLY A 42 2.50 -1.57 -16.55
N PRO A 43 3.68 -1.32 -15.96
CA PRO A 43 4.50 -2.37 -15.34
C PRO A 43 3.90 -2.94 -14.04
N LEU A 44 2.89 -2.30 -13.47
CA LEU A 44 2.26 -2.70 -12.21
C LEU A 44 0.77 -3.03 -12.35
N ALA A 45 0.30 -3.27 -13.58
CA ALA A 45 -1.10 -3.59 -13.90
C ALA A 45 -1.65 -4.75 -13.06
N PHE A 46 -0.86 -5.81 -12.90
CA PHE A 46 -1.23 -6.97 -12.10
C PHE A 46 -1.48 -6.59 -10.64
N THR A 47 -0.59 -5.80 -10.03
CA THR A 47 -0.78 -5.32 -8.65
C THR A 47 -2.05 -4.49 -8.50
N GLY A 48 -2.32 -3.57 -9.42
CA GLY A 48 -3.50 -2.72 -9.35
C GLY A 48 -4.80 -3.53 -9.40
N GLU A 49 -4.92 -4.46 -10.34
CA GLU A 49 -6.10 -5.33 -10.44
C GLU A 49 -6.26 -6.21 -9.18
N GLN A 50 -5.17 -6.80 -8.69
CA GLN A 50 -5.23 -7.67 -7.52
C GLN A 50 -5.61 -6.95 -6.25
N MET A 51 -5.04 -5.77 -5.98
CA MET A 51 -5.36 -5.01 -4.77
C MET A 51 -6.80 -4.49 -4.77
N THR A 52 -7.28 -4.01 -5.90
CA THR A 52 -8.61 -3.38 -6.01
C THR A 52 -9.70 -4.44 -6.13
N LYS A 53 -9.92 -4.96 -7.34
CA LYS A 53 -11.01 -5.87 -7.69
C LYS A 53 -10.96 -7.19 -6.92
N PHE A 54 -9.78 -7.78 -6.77
CA PHE A 54 -9.64 -9.08 -6.11
C PHE A 54 -9.31 -8.99 -4.61
N GLY A 55 -9.13 -7.78 -4.09
CA GLY A 55 -8.86 -7.53 -2.68
C GLY A 55 -9.96 -6.70 -2.02
N VAL A 56 -9.93 -5.39 -2.26
CA VAL A 56 -10.88 -4.43 -1.68
C VAL A 56 -12.33 -4.76 -2.06
N ASP A 57 -12.61 -4.91 -3.36
CA ASP A 57 -13.98 -5.17 -3.84
C ASP A 57 -14.46 -6.57 -3.43
N LEU A 58 -13.55 -7.55 -3.35
CA LEU A 58 -13.86 -8.88 -2.81
C LEU A 58 -14.42 -8.77 -1.39
N TYR A 59 -13.74 -8.03 -0.51
CA TYR A 59 -14.20 -7.87 0.85
C TYR A 59 -15.49 -7.06 0.93
N PHE A 60 -15.62 -5.99 0.14
CA PHE A 60 -16.84 -5.19 0.14
C PHE A 60 -18.06 -5.94 -0.41
N ARG A 61 -17.89 -6.90 -1.32
CA ARG A 61 -19.00 -7.81 -1.69
C ARG A 61 -19.49 -8.62 -0.51
N VAL A 62 -18.58 -9.17 0.30
CA VAL A 62 -18.94 -9.90 1.53
C VAL A 62 -19.69 -8.99 2.50
N VAL A 63 -19.16 -7.78 2.74
CA VAL A 63 -19.80 -6.79 3.63
C VAL A 63 -21.18 -6.39 3.11
N ASN A 64 -21.31 -6.15 1.81
CA ASN A 64 -22.55 -5.77 1.17
C ASN A 64 -23.58 -6.90 1.26
N ASP A 65 -23.22 -8.15 0.97
CA ASP A 65 -24.11 -9.30 1.12
C ASP A 65 -24.57 -9.50 2.57
N GLY A 66 -23.73 -9.12 3.54
CA GLY A 66 -24.07 -9.08 4.97
C GLY A 66 -24.92 -7.88 5.42
N GLY A 67 -25.43 -7.06 4.51
CA GLY A 67 -26.29 -5.90 4.82
C GLY A 67 -25.57 -4.55 4.84
N GLY A 68 -24.27 -4.52 4.56
CA GLY A 68 -23.48 -3.28 4.48
C GLY A 68 -23.06 -2.71 5.84
N ILE A 69 -22.55 -1.48 5.82
CA ILE A 69 -22.10 -0.75 7.02
C ILE A 69 -23.26 0.15 7.46
N HIS A 70 -23.89 -0.18 8.58
CA HIS A 70 -25.06 0.53 9.10
C HIS A 70 -26.24 0.62 8.09
N GLY A 71 -26.36 -0.37 7.21
CA GLY A 71 -27.35 -0.43 6.13
C GLY A 71 -26.88 0.16 4.80
N ARG A 72 -25.68 0.75 4.73
CA ARG A 72 -25.11 1.33 3.51
C ARG A 72 -24.22 0.34 2.80
N LYS A 73 -24.40 0.20 1.49
CA LYS A 73 -23.46 -0.56 0.64
C LYS A 73 -22.17 0.23 0.45
N VAL A 74 -21.04 -0.45 0.39
CA VAL A 74 -19.77 0.17 0.01
C VAL A 74 -19.56 -0.03 -1.49
N ARG A 75 -19.31 1.07 -2.21
CA ARG A 75 -18.99 1.05 -3.64
C ARG A 75 -17.64 1.72 -3.87
N THR A 76 -16.93 1.23 -4.87
CA THR A 76 -15.62 1.71 -5.28
C THR A 76 -15.67 2.18 -6.73
N ILE A 77 -14.86 3.19 -7.04
CA ILE A 77 -14.54 3.62 -8.40
C ILE A 77 -13.03 3.76 -8.53
N TYR A 78 -12.49 3.32 -9.66
CA TYR A 78 -11.06 3.36 -9.89
C TYR A 78 -10.74 3.94 -11.26
N TYR A 79 -9.65 4.69 -11.33
CA TYR A 79 -9.09 5.18 -12.59
C TYR A 79 -7.67 4.67 -12.79
N ASP A 80 -7.34 4.35 -14.03
CA ASP A 80 -6.00 3.93 -14.42
C ASP A 80 -5.05 5.13 -14.46
N ASP A 81 -3.91 5.01 -13.78
CA ASP A 81 -2.80 5.97 -13.90
C ASP A 81 -1.60 5.41 -14.66
N GLY A 82 -1.58 4.11 -14.99
CA GLY A 82 -0.46 3.47 -15.68
C GLY A 82 0.91 3.69 -15.01
N TYR A 83 0.94 3.91 -13.69
CA TYR A 83 2.11 4.27 -12.88
C TYR A 83 2.70 5.66 -13.23
N LYS A 84 1.87 6.58 -13.71
CA LYS A 84 2.24 7.95 -14.08
C LYS A 84 1.72 8.97 -13.08
N PRO A 85 2.59 9.78 -12.44
CA PRO A 85 2.16 10.76 -11.44
C PRO A 85 1.16 11.81 -11.94
N GLN A 86 1.28 12.24 -13.20
CA GLN A 86 0.37 13.24 -13.77
C GLN A 86 -1.05 12.71 -13.90
N GLU A 87 -1.21 11.46 -14.37
CA GLU A 87 -2.51 10.80 -14.44
C GLU A 87 -3.11 10.62 -13.05
N ALA A 88 -2.30 10.22 -12.06
CA ALA A 88 -2.77 10.07 -10.69
C ALA A 88 -3.28 11.38 -10.07
N VAL A 89 -2.64 12.51 -10.37
CA VAL A 89 -3.12 13.84 -9.96
C VAL A 89 -4.46 14.17 -10.63
N ALA A 90 -4.59 13.94 -11.93
CA ALA A 90 -5.84 14.17 -12.66
C ALA A 90 -6.98 13.28 -12.13
N ASN A 91 -6.72 11.98 -11.98
CA ASN A 91 -7.64 11.00 -11.42
C ASN A 91 -8.07 11.38 -10.01
N THR A 92 -7.13 11.77 -9.15
CA THR A 92 -7.43 12.17 -7.77
C THR A 92 -8.32 13.40 -7.71
N ARG A 93 -8.05 14.42 -8.54
CA ARG A 93 -8.92 15.60 -8.64
C ARG A 93 -10.32 15.23 -9.10
N LYS A 94 -10.43 14.37 -10.12
CA LYS A 94 -11.72 13.88 -10.59
C LYS A 94 -12.49 13.15 -9.49
N LEU A 95 -11.85 12.23 -8.79
CA LEU A 95 -12.45 11.49 -7.68
C LEU A 95 -12.97 12.42 -6.58
N VAL A 96 -12.21 13.46 -6.24
CA VAL A 96 -12.56 14.38 -5.15
C VAL A 96 -13.60 15.43 -5.58
N GLU A 97 -13.43 16.05 -6.73
CA GLU A 97 -14.22 17.21 -7.17
C GLU A 97 -15.50 16.79 -7.91
N GLN A 98 -15.41 15.77 -8.77
CA GLN A 98 -16.53 15.33 -9.62
C GLN A 98 -17.27 14.16 -9.00
N ASP A 99 -16.55 13.07 -8.68
CA ASP A 99 -17.17 11.86 -8.13
C ASP A 99 -17.51 12.01 -6.64
N ARG A 100 -16.95 13.04 -5.98
CA ARG A 100 -17.18 13.39 -4.58
C ARG A 100 -16.99 12.22 -3.63
N VAL A 101 -15.96 11.41 -3.83
CA VAL A 101 -15.69 10.22 -3.00
C VAL A 101 -15.49 10.59 -1.53
N PHE A 102 -15.89 9.69 -0.64
CA PHE A 102 -15.70 9.83 0.80
C PHE A 102 -14.23 9.77 1.19
N ALA A 103 -13.51 8.80 0.65
CA ALA A 103 -12.08 8.61 0.83
C ALA A 103 -11.45 7.95 -0.41
N LEU A 104 -10.14 8.12 -0.54
CA LEU A 104 -9.34 7.34 -1.47
C LEU A 104 -8.91 6.03 -0.77
N ILE A 105 -8.96 4.90 -1.45
CA ILE A 105 -8.59 3.59 -0.93
C ILE A 105 -7.58 2.91 -1.86
N VAL A 106 -6.52 2.39 -1.25
CA VAL A 106 -5.43 1.64 -1.88
C VAL A 106 -4.79 2.31 -3.13
N PRO A 107 -4.61 3.65 -3.22
CA PRO A 107 -3.90 4.22 -4.35
C PRO A 107 -2.46 3.69 -4.39
N GLN A 108 -1.92 3.49 -5.58
CA GLN A 108 -0.75 2.64 -5.78
C GLN A 108 0.46 3.40 -6.33
N GLY A 109 1.64 3.04 -5.82
CA GLY A 109 2.94 3.48 -6.32
C GLY A 109 3.45 4.73 -5.62
N SER A 110 4.71 4.71 -5.17
CA SER A 110 5.30 5.84 -4.45
C SER A 110 5.27 7.15 -5.25
N PRO A 111 5.67 7.19 -6.53
CA PRO A 111 5.63 8.43 -7.29
C PRO A 111 4.20 8.96 -7.55
N PRO A 112 3.22 8.15 -7.99
CA PRO A 112 1.82 8.57 -8.07
C PRO A 112 1.25 9.07 -6.74
N VAL A 113 1.42 8.31 -5.65
CA VAL A 113 0.86 8.68 -4.35
C VAL A 113 1.47 9.98 -3.84
N VAL A 114 2.80 10.12 -3.85
CA VAL A 114 3.48 11.34 -3.36
C VAL A 114 3.04 12.58 -4.15
N ALA A 115 2.80 12.46 -5.46
CA ALA A 115 2.34 13.59 -6.27
C ALA A 115 0.93 14.09 -5.89
N THR A 116 0.11 13.24 -5.29
CA THR A 116 -1.27 13.59 -4.87
C THR A 116 -1.35 14.08 -3.42
N LEU A 117 -0.28 13.89 -2.63
CA LEU A 117 -0.28 14.08 -1.18
C LEU A 117 -0.72 15.49 -0.74
N GLY A 118 -0.10 16.54 -1.30
CA GLY A 118 -0.41 17.92 -0.93
C GLY A 118 -1.85 18.31 -1.26
N TYR A 119 -2.42 17.75 -2.34
CA TYR A 119 -3.79 17.99 -2.72
C TYR A 119 -4.78 17.32 -1.75
N VAL A 120 -4.59 16.05 -1.40
CA VAL A 120 -5.50 15.34 -0.51
C VAL A 120 -5.48 15.90 0.92
N GLU A 121 -4.33 16.36 1.40
CA GLU A 121 -4.23 17.05 2.70
C GLU A 121 -4.98 18.39 2.69
N THR A 122 -4.83 19.16 1.60
CA THR A 122 -5.52 20.45 1.44
C THR A 122 -7.04 20.27 1.35
N GLN A 123 -7.50 19.26 0.59
CA GLN A 123 -8.91 18.91 0.44
C GLN A 123 -9.48 18.13 1.64
N ARG A 124 -8.63 17.75 2.61
CA ARG A 124 -9.00 16.98 3.79
C ARG A 124 -9.74 15.68 3.41
N VAL A 125 -9.22 14.98 2.41
CA VAL A 125 -9.76 13.70 1.94
C VAL A 125 -8.87 12.59 2.49
N PRO A 126 -9.40 11.63 3.28
CA PRO A 126 -8.62 10.51 3.74
C PRO A 126 -8.07 9.70 2.56
N MET A 127 -6.76 9.45 2.58
CA MET A 127 -6.07 8.50 1.73
C MET A 127 -5.76 7.26 2.57
N LEU A 128 -6.51 6.21 2.31
CA LEU A 128 -6.51 4.99 3.10
C LEU A 128 -5.71 3.92 2.39
N PHE A 129 -4.75 3.39 3.13
CA PHE A 129 -3.96 2.22 2.82
C PHE A 129 -3.22 2.27 1.47
N PRO A 130 -2.54 3.38 1.10
CA PRO A 130 -1.81 3.45 -0.16
C PRO A 130 -0.73 2.36 -0.22
N TYR A 131 -0.57 1.77 -1.40
CA TYR A 131 0.43 0.72 -1.64
C TYR A 131 1.70 1.33 -2.22
N GLN A 132 2.54 1.80 -1.32
CA GLN A 132 3.72 2.61 -1.63
C GLN A 132 4.69 2.59 -0.44
N SER A 133 5.95 2.98 -0.70
CA SER A 133 7.02 2.87 0.30
C SER A 133 7.66 4.20 0.71
N SER A 134 7.24 5.34 0.18
CA SER A 134 7.84 6.63 0.54
C SER A 134 7.50 7.04 1.98
N PRO A 135 8.51 7.35 2.82
CA PRO A 135 8.30 7.77 4.19
C PRO A 135 7.71 9.18 4.31
N VAL A 136 7.66 9.98 3.24
CA VAL A 136 7.09 11.36 3.29
C VAL A 136 5.59 11.39 3.59
N THR A 137 4.94 10.24 3.44
CA THR A 137 3.51 10.04 3.71
C THR A 137 3.22 9.66 5.17
N ARG A 138 4.25 9.31 5.96
CA ARG A 138 4.10 8.90 7.37
C ARG A 138 3.59 10.05 8.23
N GLY A 139 2.71 9.72 9.19
CA GLY A 139 2.24 10.67 10.22
C GLY A 139 1.42 11.84 9.69
N LYS A 140 1.00 11.79 8.43
CA LYS A 140 0.10 12.77 7.83
C LYS A 140 -1.31 12.52 8.33
N LYS A 141 -2.00 13.56 8.78
CA LYS A 141 -3.34 13.44 9.41
C LYS A 141 -4.34 12.65 8.56
N TYR A 142 -4.34 12.89 7.24
CA TYR A 142 -5.29 12.28 6.32
C TYR A 142 -4.75 11.02 5.64
N VAL A 143 -3.55 10.54 5.97
CA VAL A 143 -2.96 9.36 5.31
C VAL A 143 -2.75 8.25 6.33
N PHE A 144 -3.32 7.09 6.02
CA PHE A 144 -3.12 5.86 6.80
C PHE A 144 -2.44 4.84 5.92
N GLN A 145 -1.22 4.42 6.25
CA GLN A 145 -0.41 3.55 5.40
C GLN A 145 -1.04 2.17 5.26
N GLY A 146 -0.92 1.56 4.08
CA GLY A 146 -1.40 0.19 3.83
C GLY A 146 -0.32 -0.87 4.05
N MET A 147 0.93 -0.43 4.20
CA MET A 147 2.12 -1.26 4.32
C MET A 147 3.24 -0.49 5.00
N THR A 148 4.29 -1.21 5.36
CA THR A 148 5.56 -0.65 5.84
C THR A 148 6.22 0.26 4.79
N VAL A 149 6.72 1.43 5.18
CA VAL A 149 7.49 2.33 4.30
C VAL A 149 8.99 1.99 4.28
N SER A 150 9.77 2.63 3.41
CA SER A 150 11.11 2.19 2.99
C SER A 150 12.14 2.23 4.11
N ASP A 151 12.12 3.22 4.99
CA ASP A 151 13.07 3.33 6.10
C ASP A 151 12.83 2.28 7.18
N ARG A 152 11.57 1.94 7.46
CA ARG A 152 11.23 0.83 8.36
C ARG A 152 11.59 -0.51 7.74
N SER A 153 11.30 -0.68 6.44
CA SER A 153 11.65 -1.90 5.69
C SER A 153 13.16 -2.09 5.64
N SER A 154 13.90 -1.03 5.27
CA SER A 154 15.35 -0.99 5.24
C SER A 154 15.96 -1.41 6.58
N ARG A 155 15.46 -0.85 7.70
CA ARG A 155 15.94 -1.24 9.03
C ARG A 155 15.84 -2.74 9.26
N MET A 156 14.67 -3.34 9.01
CA MET A 156 14.51 -4.80 9.19
C MET A 156 15.46 -5.59 8.28
N MET A 157 15.61 -5.16 7.03
CA MET A 157 16.46 -5.84 6.05
C MET A 157 17.95 -5.73 6.44
N VAL A 158 18.43 -4.55 6.78
CA VAL A 158 19.82 -4.29 7.14
C VAL A 158 20.17 -4.91 8.49
N ASP A 159 19.30 -4.79 9.51
CA ASP A 159 19.54 -5.42 10.81
C ASP A 159 19.62 -6.95 10.69
N HIS A 160 18.79 -7.55 9.82
CA HIS A 160 18.88 -8.98 9.51
C HIS A 160 20.19 -9.33 8.77
N LEU A 161 20.51 -8.62 7.69
CA LEU A 161 21.64 -8.98 6.83
C LEU A 161 23.01 -8.61 7.43
N ALA A 162 23.19 -7.38 7.89
CA ALA A 162 24.44 -6.89 8.46
C ALA A 162 24.56 -7.26 9.95
N GLY A 163 23.48 -7.11 10.71
CA GLY A 163 23.46 -7.32 12.15
C GLY A 163 23.48 -8.80 12.54
N GLN A 164 22.55 -9.60 12.00
CA GLN A 164 22.41 -11.02 12.37
C GLN A 164 23.28 -11.93 11.51
N ARG A 165 23.19 -11.78 10.17
CA ARG A 165 23.91 -12.63 9.21
C ARG A 165 25.33 -12.16 8.90
N LYS A 166 25.74 -11.02 9.46
CA LYS A 166 27.11 -10.49 9.42
C LYS A 166 27.64 -10.20 8.01
N HIS A 167 26.78 -10.02 7.01
CA HIS A 167 27.21 -9.52 5.70
C HIS A 167 27.84 -8.12 5.84
N LYS A 168 28.83 -7.82 5.01
CA LYS A 168 29.64 -6.58 5.10
C LYS A 168 29.68 -5.78 3.80
N ARG A 169 29.48 -6.44 2.65
CA ARG A 169 29.61 -5.81 1.33
C ARG A 169 28.24 -5.73 0.66
N PHE A 170 27.71 -4.52 0.55
CA PHE A 170 26.36 -4.29 0.02
C PHE A 170 26.43 -3.43 -1.25
N ALA A 171 25.52 -3.67 -2.18
CA ALA A 171 25.28 -2.80 -3.32
C ALA A 171 23.76 -2.69 -3.58
N ALA A 172 23.36 -1.72 -4.39
CA ALA A 172 21.97 -1.53 -4.76
C ALA A 172 21.80 -1.26 -6.26
N ILE A 173 20.75 -1.82 -6.85
CA ILE A 173 20.22 -1.35 -8.13
C ILE A 173 18.81 -0.81 -7.88
N TYR A 174 18.53 0.40 -8.35
CA TYR A 174 17.30 1.09 -7.99
C TYR A 174 16.68 1.84 -9.15
N GLN A 175 15.35 1.97 -9.14
CA GLN A 175 14.65 2.79 -10.11
C GLN A 175 14.89 4.28 -9.82
N ASP A 176 15.21 5.08 -10.83
CA ASP A 176 15.48 6.52 -10.69
C ASP A 176 14.18 7.34 -10.50
N ASP A 177 13.48 7.08 -9.41
CA ASP A 177 12.30 7.81 -8.96
C ASP A 177 12.10 7.70 -7.44
N GLU A 178 10.98 8.20 -6.95
CA GLU A 178 10.63 8.21 -5.53
C GLU A 178 10.70 6.81 -4.88
N TYR A 179 10.31 5.75 -5.59
CA TYR A 179 10.37 4.39 -5.05
C TYR A 179 11.82 3.97 -4.81
N GLY A 180 12.69 4.07 -5.83
CA GLY A 180 14.08 3.66 -5.70
C GLY A 180 14.88 4.55 -4.75
N LYS A 181 14.71 5.88 -4.83
CA LYS A 181 15.45 6.85 -4.00
C LYS A 181 15.09 6.71 -2.52
N SER A 182 13.81 6.49 -2.19
CA SER A 182 13.39 6.32 -0.78
C SER A 182 14.02 5.11 -0.10
N PHE A 183 14.27 4.02 -0.84
CA PHE A 183 15.01 2.85 -0.32
C PHE A 183 16.52 3.07 -0.33
N LEU A 184 17.08 3.70 -1.36
CA LEU A 184 18.52 3.99 -1.42
C LEU A 184 18.96 4.79 -0.19
N THR A 185 18.29 5.92 0.08
CA THR A 185 18.57 6.77 1.24
C THR A 185 18.40 6.01 2.56
N ALA A 186 17.40 5.13 2.63
CA ALA A 186 17.18 4.31 3.82
C ALA A 186 18.29 3.29 4.04
N PHE A 187 18.73 2.58 2.98
CA PHE A 187 19.80 1.60 3.06
C PHE A 187 21.13 2.26 3.43
N GLU A 188 21.47 3.42 2.84
CA GLU A 188 22.66 4.17 3.20
C GLU A 188 22.68 4.53 4.69
N LYS A 189 21.55 5.04 5.20
CA LYS A 189 21.39 5.39 6.61
C LYS A 189 21.52 4.17 7.52
N ASP A 190 20.80 3.09 7.23
CA ASP A 190 20.78 1.93 8.12
C ASP A 190 22.08 1.12 8.05
N LEU A 191 22.74 1.02 6.89
CA LEU A 191 24.08 0.45 6.80
C LEU A 191 25.09 1.28 7.61
N GLY A 192 24.97 2.61 7.57
CA GLY A 192 25.79 3.51 8.39
C GLY A 192 25.68 3.23 9.89
N ARG A 193 24.50 2.82 10.39
CA ARG A 193 24.32 2.41 11.80
C ARG A 193 25.11 1.16 12.18
N HIS A 194 25.47 0.33 11.20
CA HIS A 194 26.34 -0.84 11.36
C HIS A 194 27.81 -0.54 11.02
N GLY A 195 28.17 0.72 10.75
CA GLY A 195 29.51 1.11 10.30
C GLY A 195 29.84 0.64 8.89
N LEU A 196 28.83 0.44 8.05
CA LEU A 196 28.94 -0.04 6.67
C LEU A 196 28.44 1.01 5.67
N ALA A 197 28.77 0.80 4.40
CA ALA A 197 28.29 1.62 3.29
C ALA A 197 27.98 0.74 2.07
N LEU A 198 27.25 1.28 1.11
CA LEU A 198 27.11 0.66 -0.22
C LEU A 198 28.44 0.78 -0.98
N LEU A 199 28.93 -0.33 -1.53
CA LEU A 199 30.11 -0.35 -2.40
C LEU A 199 29.82 0.26 -3.77
N ALA A 200 28.57 0.12 -4.24
CA ALA A 200 28.09 0.68 -5.48
C ALA A 200 26.56 0.82 -5.45
N ALA A 201 26.04 1.81 -6.16
CA ALA A 201 24.62 1.98 -6.41
C ALA A 201 24.41 2.38 -7.88
N GLU A 202 23.63 1.61 -8.63
CA GLU A 202 23.32 1.92 -10.03
C GLU A 202 21.83 2.20 -10.21
N SER A 203 21.53 3.24 -10.98
CA SER A 203 20.15 3.65 -11.24
C SER A 203 19.63 3.12 -12.58
N VAL A 204 18.31 2.91 -12.63
CA VAL A 204 17.58 2.47 -13.82
C VAL A 204 16.40 3.42 -14.06
N LYS A 205 16.35 4.05 -15.23
CA LYS A 205 15.21 4.90 -15.61
C LYS A 205 13.97 4.04 -15.88
N ARG A 206 12.78 4.62 -15.72
CA ARG A 206 11.52 3.93 -16.08
C ARG A 206 11.51 3.54 -17.55
N GLY A 207 10.95 2.37 -17.85
CA GLY A 207 10.83 1.85 -19.21
C GLY A 207 12.11 1.27 -19.80
N VAL A 208 13.23 1.31 -19.08
CA VAL A 208 14.47 0.63 -19.50
C VAL A 208 14.27 -0.88 -19.50
N THR A 209 14.71 -1.54 -20.57
CA THR A 209 14.59 -2.99 -20.77
C THR A 209 15.94 -3.71 -20.74
N ASP A 210 17.06 -2.97 -20.73
CA ASP A 210 18.41 -3.51 -20.63
C ASP A 210 19.14 -2.89 -19.43
N VAL A 211 19.63 -3.75 -18.53
CA VAL A 211 20.34 -3.37 -17.31
C VAL A 211 21.75 -3.98 -17.24
N SER A 212 22.26 -4.48 -18.37
CA SER A 212 23.52 -5.24 -18.43
C SER A 212 24.73 -4.44 -17.96
N ALA A 213 24.84 -3.17 -18.37
CA ALA A 213 25.92 -2.29 -17.95
C ALA A 213 25.91 -2.03 -16.43
N GLN A 214 24.73 -1.85 -15.85
CA GLN A 214 24.56 -1.67 -14.40
C GLN A 214 24.99 -2.93 -13.66
N ILE A 215 24.55 -4.11 -14.11
CA ILE A 215 24.90 -5.39 -13.49
C ILE A 215 26.42 -5.65 -13.56
N ALA A 216 27.07 -5.35 -14.70
CA ALA A 216 28.52 -5.51 -14.84
C ALA A 216 29.30 -4.63 -13.85
N LYS A 217 28.90 -3.37 -13.66
CA LYS A 217 29.52 -2.48 -12.67
C LYS A 217 29.30 -2.96 -11.23
N LEU A 218 28.09 -3.41 -10.92
CA LEU A 218 27.75 -3.95 -9.60
C LEU A 218 28.54 -5.22 -9.29
N GLN A 219 28.75 -6.11 -10.29
CA GLN A 219 29.61 -7.28 -10.15
C GLN A 219 31.06 -6.88 -9.86
N ALA A 220 31.60 -5.88 -10.58
CA ALA A 220 32.96 -5.39 -10.39
C ALA A 220 33.21 -4.84 -8.97
N ALA A 221 32.16 -4.33 -8.30
CA ALA A 221 32.22 -3.88 -6.91
C ALA A 221 32.27 -5.03 -5.88
N LYS A 222 32.04 -6.28 -6.30
CA LYS A 222 32.11 -7.51 -5.47
C LYS A 222 31.26 -7.48 -4.17
N PRO A 223 29.98 -7.08 -4.23
CA PRO A 223 29.09 -7.14 -3.06
C PRO A 223 28.77 -8.60 -2.68
N GLU A 224 28.49 -8.82 -1.40
CA GLU A 224 27.87 -10.06 -0.89
C GLU A 224 26.35 -10.01 -1.04
N VAL A 225 25.76 -8.81 -0.98
CA VAL A 225 24.33 -8.56 -1.07
C VAL A 225 24.05 -7.48 -2.10
N LEU A 226 23.13 -7.75 -3.03
CA LEU A 226 22.60 -6.76 -3.97
C LEU A 226 21.10 -6.54 -3.71
N PHE A 227 20.75 -5.34 -3.24
CA PHE A 227 19.37 -4.92 -3.11
C PHE A 227 18.76 -4.61 -4.49
N LEU A 228 17.62 -5.21 -4.78
CA LEU A 228 16.80 -5.01 -5.98
C LEU A 228 15.63 -4.09 -5.64
N VAL A 229 15.76 -2.80 -5.97
CA VAL A 229 14.71 -1.80 -5.79
C VAL A 229 14.14 -1.38 -7.15
N LEU A 230 13.55 -2.36 -7.83
CA LEU A 230 13.11 -2.24 -9.22
C LEU A 230 11.66 -2.70 -9.37
N VAL A 231 11.00 -2.17 -10.40
CA VAL A 231 9.72 -2.74 -10.87
C VAL A 231 9.95 -4.08 -11.59
N PRO A 232 8.90 -4.91 -11.80
CA PRO A 232 9.04 -6.30 -12.21
C PRO A 232 9.91 -6.55 -13.46
N GLY A 233 9.72 -5.77 -14.53
CA GLY A 233 10.45 -5.95 -15.79
C GLY A 233 11.97 -5.81 -15.65
N PRO A 234 12.50 -4.63 -15.27
CA PRO A 234 13.93 -4.43 -15.03
C PRO A 234 14.53 -5.38 -14.00
N ALA A 235 13.78 -5.75 -12.96
CA ALA A 235 14.24 -6.71 -11.97
C ALA A 235 14.45 -8.12 -12.56
N ALA A 236 13.50 -8.59 -13.37
CA ALA A 236 13.64 -9.86 -14.06
C ALA A 236 14.84 -9.85 -15.01
N GLN A 237 15.12 -8.73 -15.68
CA GLN A 237 16.30 -8.55 -16.52
C GLN A 237 17.59 -8.57 -15.69
N ALA A 238 17.62 -7.90 -14.53
CA ALA A 238 18.75 -7.93 -13.61
C ALA A 238 19.08 -9.37 -13.15
N LEU A 239 18.06 -10.15 -12.81
CA LEU A 239 18.21 -11.55 -12.41
C LEU A 239 18.72 -12.42 -13.56
N LYS A 240 18.14 -12.27 -14.77
CA LYS A 240 18.59 -13.00 -15.97
C LYS A 240 20.02 -12.66 -16.36
N GLU A 241 20.40 -11.38 -16.30
CA GLU A 241 21.77 -10.97 -16.62
C GLU A 241 22.76 -11.53 -15.59
N ARG A 242 22.44 -11.48 -14.28
CA ARG A 242 23.25 -12.13 -13.23
C ARG A 242 23.51 -13.61 -13.56
N GLN A 243 22.47 -14.34 -13.98
CA GLN A 243 22.59 -15.74 -14.35
C GLN A 243 23.48 -15.92 -15.61
N LYS A 244 23.23 -15.13 -16.64
CA LYS A 244 23.96 -15.16 -17.93
C LYS A 244 25.46 -14.93 -17.76
N ILE A 245 25.86 -13.99 -16.90
CA ILE A 245 27.29 -13.71 -16.64
C ILE A 245 27.91 -14.64 -15.59
N GLY A 246 27.14 -15.62 -15.08
CA GLY A 246 27.62 -16.59 -14.09
C GLY A 246 27.91 -15.99 -12.72
N TRP A 247 27.27 -14.88 -12.35
CA TRP A 247 27.49 -14.22 -11.06
C TRP A 247 26.76 -14.94 -9.93
N LYS A 248 27.45 -15.91 -9.31
CA LYS A 248 26.90 -16.78 -8.26
C LYS A 248 27.18 -16.28 -6.84
N ASP A 249 28.28 -15.57 -6.63
CA ASP A 249 28.74 -15.12 -5.30
C ASP A 249 28.06 -13.81 -4.86
N VAL A 250 26.74 -13.70 -5.05
CA VAL A 250 25.94 -12.56 -4.59
C VAL A 250 24.55 -13.03 -4.16
N LEU A 251 24.11 -12.54 -3.00
CA LEU A 251 22.73 -12.69 -2.57
C LEU A 251 21.87 -11.58 -3.18
N MET A 252 20.89 -11.97 -3.97
CA MET A 252 19.91 -11.04 -4.55
C MET A 252 18.77 -10.83 -3.55
N VAL A 253 18.53 -9.58 -3.16
CA VAL A 253 17.51 -9.24 -2.16
C VAL A 253 16.43 -8.34 -2.77
N SER A 254 15.25 -8.91 -2.96
CA SER A 254 14.05 -8.27 -3.46
C SER A 254 13.41 -7.30 -2.44
N THR A 255 12.75 -6.27 -2.96
CA THR A 255 11.91 -5.34 -2.19
C THR A 255 10.56 -5.14 -2.89
N GLY A 256 9.57 -4.64 -2.15
CA GLY A 256 8.31 -4.14 -2.69
C GLY A 256 7.62 -5.11 -3.66
N PRO A 257 7.41 -4.74 -4.95
CA PRO A 257 6.71 -5.58 -5.90
C PRO A 257 7.43 -6.90 -6.21
N LEU A 258 8.70 -7.07 -5.87
CA LEU A 258 9.44 -8.30 -6.16
C LEU A 258 9.27 -9.39 -5.10
N THR A 259 8.28 -9.23 -4.21
CA THR A 259 7.98 -10.16 -3.12
C THR A 259 6.69 -10.96 -3.36
N ASP A 260 6.26 -11.07 -4.62
CA ASP A 260 5.17 -11.91 -5.11
C ASP A 260 5.66 -12.85 -6.24
N GLU A 261 5.21 -14.10 -6.23
CA GLU A 261 5.67 -15.15 -7.13
C GLU A 261 5.40 -14.80 -8.60
N ARG A 262 4.29 -14.12 -8.91
CA ARG A 262 3.93 -13.82 -10.32
C ARG A 262 4.94 -12.91 -11.00
N TYR A 263 5.48 -11.94 -10.28
CA TYR A 263 6.49 -11.04 -10.84
C TYR A 263 7.88 -11.66 -10.86
N LEU A 264 8.22 -12.47 -9.86
CA LEU A 264 9.49 -13.20 -9.91
C LEU A 264 9.53 -14.26 -11.00
N ALA A 265 8.39 -14.88 -11.33
CA ALA A 265 8.29 -15.84 -12.43
C ALA A 265 8.73 -15.26 -13.79
N LEU A 266 8.69 -13.93 -13.97
CA LEU A 266 9.23 -13.27 -15.17
C LEU A 266 10.74 -13.54 -15.37
N ALA A 267 11.47 -13.81 -14.29
CA ALA A 267 12.89 -14.15 -14.31
C ALA A 267 13.15 -15.64 -14.59
N GLY A 268 12.13 -16.50 -14.50
CA GLY A 268 12.29 -17.97 -14.59
C GLY A 268 13.26 -18.50 -13.54
N ASP A 269 14.11 -19.45 -13.92
CA ASP A 269 15.12 -20.07 -13.05
C ASP A 269 16.10 -19.05 -12.42
N ALA A 270 16.25 -17.87 -13.03
CA ALA A 270 17.12 -16.83 -12.50
C ALA A 270 16.67 -16.26 -11.14
N ALA A 271 15.38 -16.44 -10.79
CA ALA A 271 14.81 -16.04 -9.49
C ALA A 271 15.13 -17.02 -8.35
N GLU A 272 15.61 -18.23 -8.64
CA GLU A 272 15.84 -19.22 -7.59
C GLU A 272 16.89 -18.71 -6.58
N GLY A 273 16.59 -18.85 -5.30
CA GLY A 273 17.44 -18.37 -4.20
C GLY A 273 17.38 -16.85 -3.97
N VAL A 274 16.58 -16.08 -4.72
CA VAL A 274 16.28 -14.68 -4.38
C VAL A 274 15.65 -14.63 -3.00
N GLU A 275 16.09 -13.70 -2.18
CA GLU A 275 15.55 -13.48 -0.85
C GLU A 275 14.85 -12.13 -0.77
N GLY A 276 14.13 -11.87 0.32
CA GLY A 276 13.48 -10.58 0.53
C GLY A 276 12.70 -10.50 1.83
N LEU A 277 12.16 -9.31 2.08
CA LEU A 277 11.25 -9.05 3.18
C LEU A 277 9.80 -9.15 2.68
N SER A 278 9.04 -10.13 3.14
CA SER A 278 7.60 -10.19 2.89
C SER A 278 6.83 -9.54 4.04
N LEU A 279 5.74 -8.85 3.72
CA LEU A 279 4.86 -8.18 4.69
C LEU A 279 3.54 -8.92 4.91
N TRP A 280 3.29 -9.97 4.11
CA TRP A 280 2.02 -10.68 4.04
C TRP A 280 2.27 -12.19 4.12
N PRO A 281 1.50 -12.93 4.95
CA PRO A 281 1.61 -14.39 5.00
C PRO A 281 1.37 -15.03 3.64
N ASP A 282 1.78 -16.29 3.46
CA ASP A 282 1.47 -17.04 2.24
C ASP A 282 -0.07 -17.09 2.06
N PRO A 283 -0.61 -16.49 1.00
CA PRO A 283 -2.05 -16.37 0.80
C PRO A 283 -2.72 -17.72 0.47
N VAL A 284 -1.94 -18.69 0.00
CA VAL A 284 -2.39 -20.01 -0.43
C VAL A 284 -2.31 -21.01 0.72
N THR A 285 -1.19 -21.03 1.45
CA THR A 285 -0.89 -22.12 2.41
C THR A 285 -1.04 -21.72 3.88
N SER A 286 -1.06 -20.44 4.22
CA SER A 286 -1.15 -20.03 5.62
C SER A 286 -2.46 -20.51 6.27
N ASP A 287 -2.34 -21.01 7.50
CA ASP A 287 -3.46 -21.51 8.30
C ASP A 287 -4.14 -20.43 9.16
N LEU A 288 -3.67 -19.19 9.08
CA LEU A 288 -4.25 -18.07 9.83
C LEU A 288 -5.75 -17.91 9.51
N PRO A 289 -6.62 -17.72 10.52
CA PRO A 289 -8.08 -17.73 10.31
C PRO A 289 -8.57 -16.69 9.29
N GLY A 290 -7.99 -15.50 9.28
CA GLY A 290 -8.31 -14.45 8.32
C GLY A 290 -7.86 -14.79 6.90
N VAL A 291 -6.75 -15.52 6.74
CA VAL A 291 -6.27 -16.00 5.44
C VAL A 291 -7.20 -17.11 4.92
N LYS A 292 -7.65 -18.03 5.79
CA LYS A 292 -8.68 -19.05 5.43
C LYS A 292 -9.96 -18.40 4.92
N ARG A 293 -10.51 -17.43 5.66
CA ARG A 293 -11.69 -16.66 5.24
C ARG A 293 -11.47 -15.94 3.91
N TYR A 294 -10.31 -15.33 3.73
CA TYR A 294 -9.95 -14.69 2.46
C TYR A 294 -9.97 -15.68 1.29
N ARG A 295 -9.40 -16.88 1.45
CA ARG A 295 -9.46 -17.94 0.43
C ARG A 295 -10.89 -18.40 0.14
N GLU A 296 -11.70 -18.60 1.16
CA GLU A 296 -13.12 -18.96 1.02
C GLU A 296 -13.89 -17.90 0.23
N HIS A 297 -13.69 -16.62 0.54
CA HIS A 297 -14.29 -15.52 -0.20
C HIS A 297 -13.79 -15.44 -1.65
N MET A 298 -12.48 -15.58 -1.87
CA MET A 298 -11.91 -15.62 -3.22
C MET A 298 -12.55 -16.74 -4.05
N ALA A 299 -12.64 -17.96 -3.49
CA ALA A 299 -13.26 -19.10 -4.15
C ALA A 299 -14.74 -18.86 -4.46
N LYS A 300 -15.49 -18.21 -3.56
CA LYS A 300 -16.91 -17.91 -3.75
C LYS A 300 -17.17 -16.85 -4.82
N TYR A 301 -16.47 -15.71 -4.75
CA TYR A 301 -16.80 -14.53 -5.57
C TYR A 301 -15.93 -14.40 -6.82
N PHE A 302 -14.74 -15.00 -6.84
CA PHE A 302 -13.78 -14.93 -7.94
C PHE A 302 -13.07 -16.29 -8.13
N PRO A 303 -13.78 -17.39 -8.40
CA PRO A 303 -13.20 -18.75 -8.46
C PRO A 303 -12.08 -18.94 -9.50
N LYS A 304 -11.95 -18.02 -10.45
CA LYS A 304 -10.90 -18.03 -11.50
C LYS A 304 -9.65 -17.24 -11.13
N ASN A 305 -9.66 -16.47 -10.04
CA ASN A 305 -8.52 -15.69 -9.60
C ASN A 305 -7.79 -16.42 -8.47
N GLU A 306 -6.47 -16.57 -8.60
CA GLU A 306 -5.66 -17.21 -7.57
C GLU A 306 -5.31 -16.21 -6.46
N PRO A 307 -5.36 -16.64 -5.19
CA PRO A 307 -4.85 -15.88 -4.07
C PRO A 307 -3.39 -15.46 -4.25
N ASN A 308 -3.06 -14.21 -3.93
CA ASN A 308 -1.70 -13.66 -3.99
C ASN A 308 -1.52 -12.53 -2.97
N ARG A 309 -0.28 -12.05 -2.79
CA ARG A 309 0.05 -11.10 -1.71
C ARG A 309 -0.58 -9.73 -1.92
N TYR A 310 -0.86 -9.34 -3.16
CA TYR A 310 -1.54 -8.08 -3.46
C TYR A 310 -3.02 -8.13 -3.15
N SER A 311 -3.70 -9.21 -3.55
CA SER A 311 -5.13 -9.34 -3.30
C SER A 311 -5.45 -9.52 -1.82
N ILE A 312 -4.62 -10.24 -1.04
CA ILE A 312 -4.80 -10.29 0.42
C ILE A 312 -4.51 -8.92 1.08
N ALA A 313 -3.57 -8.15 0.56
CA ALA A 313 -3.31 -6.79 1.05
C ALA A 313 -4.52 -5.86 0.84
N GLY A 314 -5.11 -5.89 -0.36
CA GLY A 314 -6.33 -5.16 -0.65
C GLY A 314 -7.52 -5.63 0.19
N TYR A 315 -7.66 -6.94 0.37
CA TYR A 315 -8.69 -7.54 1.23
C TYR A 315 -8.57 -7.05 2.68
N PHE A 316 -7.34 -7.02 3.21
CA PHE A 316 -7.05 -6.46 4.53
C PHE A 316 -7.36 -4.96 4.63
N ALA A 317 -7.07 -4.16 3.59
CA ALA A 317 -7.47 -2.75 3.54
C ALA A 317 -9.01 -2.59 3.64
N GLY A 318 -9.77 -3.47 2.98
CA GLY A 318 -11.23 -3.54 3.12
C GLY A 318 -11.69 -3.87 4.54
N ILE A 319 -11.02 -4.80 5.22
CA ILE A 319 -11.28 -5.14 6.64
C ILE A 319 -11.10 -3.90 7.51
N LEU A 320 -9.97 -3.20 7.40
CA LEU A 320 -9.66 -2.05 8.23
C LEU A 320 -10.64 -0.90 8.02
N PHE A 321 -10.95 -0.58 6.75
CA PHE A 321 -11.96 0.43 6.44
C PHE A 321 -13.31 0.08 7.06
N THR A 322 -13.77 -1.16 6.89
CA THR A 322 -15.07 -1.60 7.39
C THR A 322 -15.13 -1.53 8.91
N ALA A 323 -14.10 -2.01 9.60
CA ALA A 323 -14.03 -1.96 11.06
C ALA A 323 -14.06 -0.51 11.58
N ALA A 324 -13.29 0.40 10.96
CA ALA A 324 -13.26 1.79 11.34
C ALA A 324 -14.59 2.51 11.04
N ALA A 325 -15.19 2.29 9.87
CA ALA A 325 -16.47 2.90 9.51
C ALA A 325 -17.64 2.35 10.36
N GLN A 326 -17.60 1.07 10.74
CA GLN A 326 -18.55 0.51 11.70
C GLN A 326 -18.43 1.21 13.07
N ARG A 327 -17.20 1.37 13.58
CA ARG A 327 -16.91 2.04 14.86
C ARG A 327 -17.29 3.52 14.85
N ALA A 328 -17.12 4.20 13.73
CA ALA A 328 -17.49 5.61 13.56
C ALA A 328 -19.01 5.85 13.67
N GLY A 329 -19.83 4.82 13.46
CA GLY A 329 -21.27 4.86 13.66
C GLY A 329 -22.07 5.35 12.43
N ARG A 330 -23.38 5.58 12.63
CA ARG A 330 -24.32 5.94 11.56
C ARG A 330 -24.04 7.32 10.97
N THR A 331 -23.55 8.26 11.76
CA THR A 331 -23.20 9.63 11.32
C THR A 331 -21.75 9.66 10.86
N LEU A 332 -21.46 8.90 9.79
CA LEU A 332 -20.11 8.74 9.27
C LEU A 332 -19.62 10.03 8.62
N THR A 333 -18.59 10.64 9.20
CA THR A 333 -17.82 11.76 8.65
C THR A 333 -16.36 11.36 8.46
N ARG A 334 -15.61 12.13 7.66
CA ARG A 334 -14.16 11.89 7.47
C ARG A 334 -13.40 11.96 8.79
N ASP A 335 -13.74 12.93 9.65
CA ASP A 335 -13.13 13.07 10.98
C ASP A 335 -13.48 11.88 11.90
N SER A 336 -14.73 11.40 11.88
CA SER A 336 -15.13 10.22 12.67
C SER A 336 -14.42 8.93 12.21
N LEU A 337 -14.15 8.80 10.91
CA LEU A 337 -13.36 7.69 10.36
C LEU A 337 -11.91 7.78 10.84
N ILE A 338 -11.28 8.94 10.73
CA ILE A 338 -9.89 9.19 11.17
C ILE A 338 -9.76 8.85 12.66
N ALA A 339 -10.65 9.41 13.50
CA ALA A 339 -10.65 9.13 14.94
C ALA A 339 -10.86 7.62 15.24
N SER A 340 -11.67 6.93 14.44
CA SER A 340 -11.87 5.49 14.58
C SER A 340 -10.63 4.67 14.20
N LEU A 341 -9.91 5.08 13.15
CA LEU A 341 -8.64 4.46 12.74
C LEU A 341 -7.55 4.70 13.78
N GLU A 342 -7.37 5.94 14.23
CA GLU A 342 -6.42 6.32 15.29
C GLU A 342 -6.73 5.61 16.61
N GLY A 343 -8.00 5.28 16.85
CA GLY A 343 -8.46 4.55 18.04
C GLY A 343 -8.28 3.03 17.98
N LEU A 344 -7.79 2.45 16.88
CA LEU A 344 -7.59 1.00 16.77
C LEU A 344 -6.45 0.52 17.68
N LYS A 345 -6.76 -0.37 18.61
CA LYS A 345 -5.81 -0.99 19.54
C LYS A 345 -6.01 -2.50 19.55
N GLY A 346 -4.93 -3.26 19.33
CA GLY A 346 -4.96 -4.72 19.31
C GLY A 346 -5.99 -5.32 18.33
N PHE A 347 -6.25 -4.64 17.21
CA PHE A 347 -7.22 -5.09 16.22
C PHE A 347 -6.73 -6.38 15.56
N ASP A 348 -7.49 -7.47 15.76
CA ASP A 348 -7.19 -8.78 15.18
C ASP A 348 -7.99 -9.01 13.90
N SER A 349 -7.29 -8.98 12.77
CA SER A 349 -7.85 -9.32 11.45
C SER A 349 -7.86 -10.83 11.18
N GLY A 350 -7.06 -11.59 11.93
CA GLY A 350 -6.67 -12.96 11.63
C GLY A 350 -5.74 -13.10 10.41
N ILE A 351 -5.19 -12.02 9.85
CA ILE A 351 -4.24 -12.05 8.71
C ILE A 351 -2.84 -11.64 9.16
N LEU A 352 -2.74 -10.56 9.93
CA LEU A 352 -1.50 -10.04 10.49
C LEU A 352 -1.55 -10.10 12.02
N PRO A 353 -0.40 -10.03 12.71
CA PRO A 353 -0.38 -9.84 14.16
C PRO A 353 -1.29 -8.67 14.59
N PRO A 354 -1.86 -8.70 15.82
CA PRO A 354 -2.79 -7.67 16.27
C PRO A 354 -2.26 -6.25 16.08
N LEU A 355 -3.07 -5.41 15.41
CA LEU A 355 -2.67 -4.08 14.98
C LEU A 355 -3.05 -3.02 16.02
N THR A 356 -2.10 -2.14 16.35
CA THR A 356 -2.38 -0.87 17.03
C THR A 356 -1.99 0.29 16.13
N MET A 357 -2.93 1.18 15.83
CA MET A 357 -2.65 2.39 15.06
C MET A 357 -1.92 3.39 15.96
N ALA A 358 -0.66 3.68 15.63
CA ALA A 358 0.11 4.69 16.34
C ALA A 358 0.11 6.01 15.53
N PRO A 359 0.66 7.11 16.08
CA PRO A 359 0.68 8.42 15.38
C PRO A 359 1.45 8.44 14.04
N ASP A 360 2.23 7.40 13.74
CA ASP A 360 2.86 7.22 12.43
C ASP A 360 1.88 6.78 11.33
N HIS A 361 0.67 6.38 11.72
CA HIS A 361 -0.41 5.86 10.89
C HIS A 361 -0.01 4.63 10.06
N GLU A 362 0.91 3.80 10.57
CA GLU A 362 1.34 2.58 9.89
C GLU A 362 0.54 1.35 10.31
N THR A 363 -0.08 0.65 9.36
CA THR A 363 -0.84 -0.59 9.60
C THR A 363 0.01 -1.84 9.65
N GLN A 364 1.27 -1.77 9.23
CA GLN A 364 2.19 -2.90 9.25
C GLN A 364 3.56 -2.39 9.67
N LYS A 365 4.12 -3.02 10.70
CA LYS A 365 5.42 -2.65 11.32
C LYS A 365 6.37 -3.84 11.41
N GLN A 366 5.91 -4.98 10.91
CA GLN A 366 6.63 -6.25 10.95
C GLN A 366 6.67 -6.83 9.54
N GLY A 367 7.66 -7.67 9.29
CA GLY A 367 7.74 -8.51 8.11
C GLY A 367 8.44 -9.79 8.47
N PHE A 368 8.64 -10.68 7.53
CA PHE A 368 9.45 -11.87 7.73
C PHE A 368 10.30 -12.12 6.49
N TRP A 369 11.42 -12.78 6.70
CA TRP A 369 12.34 -13.08 5.62
C TRP A 369 11.82 -14.25 4.80
N VAL A 370 11.91 -14.13 3.48
CA VAL A 370 11.51 -15.15 2.54
C VAL A 370 12.65 -15.48 1.58
N ARG A 371 12.64 -16.71 1.08
CA ARG A 371 13.53 -17.18 0.00
C ARG A 371 12.71 -17.87 -1.07
N VAL A 372 13.06 -17.65 -2.33
CA VAL A 372 12.50 -18.40 -3.45
C VAL A 372 13.08 -19.80 -3.46
N GLU A 373 12.20 -20.80 -3.32
CA GLU A 373 12.50 -22.21 -3.41
C GLU A 373 11.50 -22.87 -4.35
N LYS A 374 11.99 -23.50 -5.42
CA LYS A 374 11.15 -24.13 -6.46
C LYS A 374 10.10 -23.15 -7.02
N GLY A 375 10.52 -21.91 -7.26
CA GLY A 375 9.66 -20.86 -7.81
C GLY A 375 8.60 -20.29 -6.85
N ARG A 376 8.65 -20.59 -5.55
CA ARG A 376 7.74 -20.03 -4.53
C ARG A 376 8.50 -19.38 -3.39
N PHE A 377 7.92 -18.36 -2.77
CA PHE A 377 8.49 -17.81 -1.54
C PHE A 377 8.19 -18.70 -0.33
N THR A 378 9.24 -19.26 0.27
CA THR A 378 9.21 -19.92 1.56
C THR A 378 9.64 -18.93 2.65
N GLN A 379 8.89 -18.87 3.75
CA GLN A 379 9.30 -18.11 4.93
C GLN A 379 10.47 -18.82 5.64
N VAL A 380 11.54 -18.08 5.94
CA VAL A 380 12.76 -18.62 6.54
C VAL A 380 13.09 -18.02 7.93
N THR A 381 12.31 -17.05 8.39
CA THR A 381 12.41 -16.49 9.75
C THR A 381 11.04 -16.33 10.38
N ASP A 382 10.99 -16.16 11.70
CA ASP A 382 9.85 -15.54 12.37
C ASP A 382 9.70 -14.05 11.96
N TRP A 383 8.67 -13.39 12.49
CA TRP A 383 8.44 -11.96 12.27
C TRP A 383 9.61 -11.12 12.78
N LEU A 384 10.25 -10.42 11.86
CA LEU A 384 11.20 -9.35 12.09
C LEU A 384 10.45 -8.09 12.52
N LYS A 385 11.01 -7.40 13.51
CA LYS A 385 10.50 -6.12 14.02
C LYS A 385 11.56 -5.04 13.84
N SER A 386 11.11 -3.81 13.67
CA SER A 386 11.99 -2.65 13.46
C SER A 386 11.97 -1.65 14.64
N GLU A 387 11.30 -2.01 15.75
CA GLU A 387 11.07 -1.14 16.91
C GLU A 387 12.35 -0.97 17.73
#